data_AF-A0A964G7J1-F1
#
_entry.id   AF-A0A964G7J1-F1
#
_cell.length_a   1.000
_cell.length_b   1.000
_cell.length_c   1.000
_cell.angle_alpha   90.00
_cell.angle_beta   90.00
_cell.angle_gamma   90.00
#
_symmetry.space_group_name_H-M   'P 1'
#
loop_
_entity.id
_entity.type
_entity.pdbx_description
1 polymer ?
#
loop_
_entity_poly.entity_id
_entity_poly.type
_entity_poly.pdbx_seq_one_letter_code
_entity_poly.pdbx_strand_id
1 'polypeptide(L)'
;VKLLGPRLAVMGDNWLELNVSEKVSLDADQIESMVNALRSVYNIGEVSVEARSLGFLSMQHMTDFAADEKKNINYDEVVQWQK
;
A
#
# COMPACT_ATOMS: atom_id res chain seq x y z
N VAL A 1 -0.69 10.51 -18.65
CA VAL A 1 -1.24 9.53 -17.67
C VAL A 1 -0.98 10.08 -16.28
N LYS A 2 -2.01 10.30 -15.45
CA LYS A 2 -1.81 10.81 -14.07
C LYS A 2 -1.23 9.67 -13.25
N LEU A 3 -0.01 9.85 -12.76
CA LEU A 3 0.62 8.85 -11.92
C LEU A 3 0.08 9.06 -10.49
N LEU A 4 -0.65 8.07 -9.97
CA LEU A 4 -1.25 8.12 -8.63
C LEU A 4 -0.33 7.37 -7.66
N GLY A 5 -0.08 7.97 -6.50
CA GLY A 5 0.61 7.31 -5.39
C GLY A 5 -0.34 6.35 -4.65
N PRO A 6 -0.01 5.97 -3.41
CA PRO A 6 -0.87 5.09 -2.62
C PRO A 6 -2.28 5.64 -2.46
N ARG A 7 -3.27 4.75 -2.49
CA ARG A 7 -4.68 5.01 -2.24
C ARG A 7 -5.13 4.16 -1.05
N LEU A 8 -5.71 4.80 -0.06
CA LEU A 8 -6.27 4.13 1.12
C LEU A 8 -7.78 4.34 1.14
N ALA A 9 -8.55 3.31 1.42
CA ALA A 9 -10.00 3.39 1.49
C ALA A 9 -10.60 2.53 2.61
N VAL A 10 -11.73 2.99 3.16
CA VAL A 10 -12.66 2.15 3.92
C VAL A 10 -13.92 1.96 3.07
N MET A 11 -14.29 0.72 2.78
CA MET A 11 -15.35 0.35 1.85
C MET A 11 -16.47 -0.44 2.56
N GLY A 12 -17.66 0.15 2.64
CA GLY A 12 -18.90 -0.48 3.08
C GLY A 12 -20.06 -0.09 2.16
N ASP A 13 -21.25 0.13 2.71
CA ASP A 13 -22.38 0.69 1.93
C ASP A 13 -22.06 2.10 1.38
N ASN A 14 -21.20 2.83 2.09
CA ASN A 14 -20.56 4.05 1.64
C ASN A 14 -19.03 3.86 1.66
N TRP A 15 -18.28 4.79 1.08
CA TRP A 15 -16.82 4.71 1.07
C TRP A 15 -16.17 6.05 1.42
N LEU A 16 -14.99 5.94 2.03
CA LEU A 16 -14.13 7.07 2.31
C LEU A 16 -12.72 6.73 1.83
N GLU A 17 -12.07 7.68 1.17
CA GLU A 17 -10.79 7.46 0.47
C GLU A 17 -9.83 8.62 0.67
N LEU A 18 -8.55 8.26 0.72
CA LEU A 18 -7.42 9.16 0.68
C LEU A 18 -6.52 8.78 -0.51
N ASN A 19 -6.30 9.74 -1.41
CA ASN A 19 -5.33 9.61 -2.49
C ASN A 19 -4.06 10.39 -2.18
N VAL A 20 -2.92 9.73 -2.30
CA VAL A 20 -1.61 10.31 -2.03
C VAL A 20 -0.87 10.58 -3.34
N SER A 21 -0.12 11.68 -3.38
CA SER A 21 0.73 12.01 -4.52
C SER A 21 1.81 10.95 -4.72
N GLU A 22 2.17 10.65 -5.97
CA GLU A 22 3.24 9.70 -6.31
C GLU A 22 4.62 10.06 -5.73
N LYS A 23 4.83 11.33 -5.37
CA LYS A 23 6.09 11.82 -4.81
C LYS A 23 6.19 11.61 -3.29
N VAL A 24 5.15 11.08 -2.68
CA VAL A 24 5.08 10.85 -1.24
C VAL A 24 5.18 9.35 -1.00
N SER A 25 6.31 8.94 -0.42
CA SER A 25 6.49 7.60 0.12
C SER A 25 5.85 7.54 1.50
N LEU A 26 5.16 6.44 1.79
CA LEU A 26 4.63 6.15 3.11
C LEU A 26 5.28 4.89 3.66
N ASP A 27 5.63 4.92 4.94
CA ASP A 27 5.97 3.73 5.70
C ASP A 27 4.73 3.07 6.30
N ALA A 28 4.92 1.91 6.95
CA ALA A 28 3.82 1.13 7.53
C ALA A 28 3.08 1.88 8.65
N ASP A 29 3.80 2.57 9.53
CA ASP A 29 3.23 3.29 10.67
C ASP A 29 2.36 4.47 10.19
N GLN A 30 2.81 5.15 9.13
CA GLN A 30 2.05 6.21 8.47
C GLN A 30 0.78 5.69 7.80
N ILE A 31 0.86 4.55 7.10
CA ILE A 31 -0.31 3.89 6.49
C ILE A 31 -1.32 3.52 7.59
N GLU A 32 -0.88 2.89 8.67
CA GLU A 32 -1.75 2.51 9.79
C GLU A 32 -2.43 3.73 10.43
N SER A 33 -1.67 4.79 10.67
CA SER A 33 -2.21 6.05 11.21
C SER A 33 -3.28 6.64 10.31
N MET A 34 -3.07 6.64 8.99
CA MET A 34 -4.05 7.12 8.01
C MET A 34 -5.30 6.24 8.00
N VAL A 35 -5.15 4.91 7.99
CA VAL A 35 -6.28 3.97 8.06
C VAL A 35 -7.13 4.21 9.31
N ASN A 36 -6.48 4.40 10.46
CA ASN A 36 -7.17 4.69 11.72
C ASN A 36 -7.91 6.03 11.66
N ALA A 37 -7.35 7.04 11.00
CA ALA A 37 -8.04 8.30 10.75
C ALA A 37 -9.30 8.09 9.87
N LEU A 38 -9.20 7.33 8.77
CA LEU A 38 -10.37 7.02 7.92
C LEU A 38 -11.44 6.27 8.73
N ARG A 39 -11.05 5.30 9.55
CA ARG A 39 -11.96 4.51 10.40
C ARG A 39 -12.62 5.35 11.50
N SER A 40 -11.97 6.39 11.99
CA SER A 40 -12.59 7.30 12.96
C SER A 40 -13.75 8.10 12.35
N VAL A 41 -13.74 8.30 11.03
CA VAL A 41 -14.81 8.96 10.27
C VAL A 41 -15.87 7.96 9.81
N TYR A 42 -15.46 6.81 9.28
CA TYR A 42 -16.36 5.74 8.84
C TYR A 42 -15.79 4.38 9.25
N ASN A 43 -16.34 3.80 10.32
CA ASN A 43 -15.81 2.57 10.93
C ASN A 43 -16.41 1.27 10.37
N ILE A 44 -17.33 1.37 9.41
CA ILE A 44 -18.06 0.25 8.84
C ILE A 44 -17.38 -0.16 7.54
N GLY A 45 -17.04 -1.44 7.40
CA GLY A 45 -16.51 -1.99 6.16
C GLY A 45 -15.03 -2.33 6.20
N GLU A 46 -14.52 -2.74 5.05
CA GLU A 46 -13.17 -3.28 4.88
C GLU A 46 -12.16 -2.19 4.52
N VAL A 47 -10.90 -2.39 4.89
CA VAL A 47 -9.81 -1.48 4.52
C VAL A 47 -9.15 -1.99 3.26
N SER A 48 -8.99 -1.11 2.28
CA SER A 48 -8.19 -1.35 1.08
C SER A 48 -7.01 -0.40 1.04
N VAL A 49 -5.84 -0.93 0.66
CA VAL A 49 -4.63 -0.15 0.36
C VAL A 49 -4.14 -0.56 -1.02
N GLU A 50 -4.13 0.39 -1.95
CA GLU A 50 -3.65 0.21 -3.30
C GLU A 50 -2.39 1.05 -3.51
N ALA A 51 -1.31 0.43 -3.95
CA ALA A 51 -0.05 1.11 -4.23
C ALA A 51 0.56 0.58 -5.52
N ARG A 52 1.30 1.45 -6.22
CA ARG A 52 1.98 1.07 -7.48
C ARG A 52 3.27 0.31 -7.28
N SER A 53 3.94 0.55 -6.17
CA SER A 53 5.21 -0.05 -5.83
C SER A 53 5.30 -0.22 -4.33
N LEU A 54 5.87 -1.34 -3.90
CA LEU A 54 6.18 -1.61 -2.50
C LEU A 54 7.70 -1.66 -2.35
N GLY A 55 8.21 -0.99 -1.32
CA GLY A 55 9.62 -1.07 -0.95
C GLY A 55 9.80 -2.10 0.16
N PHE A 56 10.84 -2.94 0.05
CA PHE A 56 11.18 -3.92 1.07
C PHE A 56 12.59 -3.67 1.59
N LEU A 57 12.79 -3.87 2.90
CA LEU A 57 14.09 -3.69 3.55
C LEU A 57 15.14 -4.70 3.06
N SER A 58 14.71 -5.87 2.60
CA SER A 58 15.58 -6.89 2.03
C SER A 58 14.80 -7.75 1.03
N MET A 59 15.55 -8.49 0.19
CA MET A 59 14.96 -9.46 -0.73
C MET A 59 14.20 -10.56 0.01
N GLN A 60 14.66 -10.96 1.21
CA GLN A 60 13.97 -11.96 2.03
C GLN A 60 12.56 -11.49 2.42
N HIS A 61 12.41 -10.26 2.90
CA HIS A 61 11.09 -9.71 3.24
C HIS A 61 10.16 -9.63 2.02
N MET A 62 10.70 -9.33 0.84
CA MET A 62 9.93 -9.33 -0.41
C MET A 62 9.46 -10.75 -0.77
N THR A 63 10.34 -11.76 -0.68
CA THR A 63 9.98 -13.15 -0.99
C THR A 63 9.01 -13.73 0.03
N ASP A 64 9.15 -13.39 1.31
CA ASP A 64 8.23 -13.80 2.37
C ASP A 64 6.83 -13.23 2.11
N PHE A 65 6.75 -11.91 1.82
CA PHE A 65 5.49 -11.27 1.47
C PHE A 65 4.81 -11.91 0.25
N ALA A 66 5.55 -12.24 -0.80
CA ALA A 66 4.95 -12.89 -1.96
C ALA A 66 4.51 -14.33 -1.69
N ALA A 67 5.23 -15.08 -0.86
CA ALA A 67 4.82 -16.41 -0.43
C ALA A 67 3.49 -16.36 0.35
N ASP A 68 3.37 -15.40 1.28
CA ASP A 68 2.15 -15.21 2.09
C ASP A 68 0.95 -14.80 1.23
N GLU A 69 1.17 -13.89 0.28
CA GLU A 69 0.14 -13.41 -0.66
C GLU A 69 -0.14 -14.39 -1.82
N LYS A 70 0.56 -15.55 -1.85
CA LYS A 70 0.51 -16.53 -2.95
C LYS A 70 0.76 -15.90 -4.31
N LYS A 71 1.60 -14.88 -4.38
CA LYS A 71 1.99 -14.18 -5.61
C LYS A 71 3.30 -14.75 -6.13
N ASN A 72 3.39 -14.89 -7.45
CA ASN A 72 4.65 -15.21 -8.09
C ASN A 72 5.40 -13.89 -8.39
N ILE A 73 6.64 -13.77 -7.94
CA ILE A 73 7.49 -12.62 -8.28
C ILE A 73 8.26 -12.94 -9.55
N ASN A 74 8.11 -12.10 -10.58
CA ASN A 74 9.07 -12.09 -11.69
C ASN A 74 10.25 -11.18 -11.32
N TYR A 75 11.47 -11.72 -11.35
CA TYR A 75 12.67 -10.98 -11.00
C TYR A 75 12.96 -9.78 -11.93
N ASP A 76 12.42 -9.79 -13.16
CA ASP A 76 12.52 -8.67 -14.09
C ASP A 76 11.70 -7.43 -13.64
N GLU A 77 10.75 -7.61 -12.72
CA GLU A 77 9.90 -6.54 -12.15
C GLU A 77 10.52 -5.91 -10.88
N VAL A 78 11.69 -6.39 -10.44
CA VAL A 78 12.37 -5.93 -9.23
C VAL A 78 13.38 -4.83 -9.56
N VAL A 79 13.12 -3.61 -9.09
CA VAL A 79 14.09 -2.50 -9.16
C VAL A 79 14.95 -2.49 -7.91
N GLN A 80 16.24 -2.80 -8.07
CA GLN A 80 17.24 -2.73 -7.00
C GLN A 80 17.75 -1.28 -6.88
N TRP A 81 17.50 -0.63 -5.75
CA TRP A 81 18.09 0.68 -5.46
C TRP A 81 19.50 0.49 -4.91
N GLN A 82 20.52 0.73 -5.73
CA GLN A 82 21.91 0.82 -5.27
C GLN A 82 22.14 2.21 -4.66
N LYS A 83 22.75 2.23 -3.47
CA LYS A 83 23.22 3.47 -2.81
C LYS A 83 24.43 4.05 -3.53
#